data_AF-A0AAJ1B407-F1
#
_entry.id   AF-A0AAJ1B407-F1
#
_cell.length_a   1.000
_cell.length_b   1.000
_cell.length_c   1.000
_cell.angle_alpha   90.00
_cell.angle_beta   90.00
_cell.angle_gamma   90.00
#
_symmetry.space_group_name_H-M   'P 1'
#
loop_
_entity.id
_entity.type
_entity.pdbx_description
1 polymer ?
#
loop_
_entity_poly.entity_id
_entity_poly.type
_entity_poly.pdbx_seq_one_letter_code
_entity_poly.pdbx_strand_id
1 'polypeptide(L)' 'TIPSSYLLPELLAAFGKTHPDVYFHSIQSDSSESISRVLDGTVDLALVGQNTRDESCVFIPFCHDELV' A
#
# COMPACT_ATOMS: atom_id res chain seq x y z
N THR A 1 -13.76 3.41 -10.15
CA THR A 1 -13.74 2.32 -9.14
C THR A 1 -12.48 2.47 -8.32
N ILE A 2 -12.49 2.43 -7.00
CA ILE A 2 -11.29 2.71 -6.19
C ILE A 2 -10.36 1.47 -6.17
N PRO A 3 -9.15 1.50 -6.74
CA PRO A 3 -8.25 0.35 -6.88
C PRO A 3 -7.93 -0.37 -5.56
N SER A 4 -7.86 0.38 -4.47
CA SER A 4 -7.54 -0.16 -3.14
C SER A 4 -8.59 -1.13 -2.59
N SER A 5 -9.83 -1.08 -3.07
CA SER A 5 -10.92 -1.91 -2.54
C SER A 5 -10.91 -3.37 -3.03
N TYR A 6 -10.12 -3.71 -4.04
CA TYR A 6 -10.07 -5.07 -4.62
C TYR A 6 -8.67 -5.65 -4.77
N LEU A 7 -7.63 -4.83 -4.98
CA LEU A 7 -6.25 -5.32 -5.12
C LEU A 7 -5.64 -5.84 -3.82
N LEU A 8 -5.81 -5.10 -2.73
CA LEU A 8 -5.23 -5.44 -1.42
C LEU A 8 -5.81 -6.73 -0.84
N PRO A 9 -7.15 -6.94 -0.80
CA PRO A 9 -7.72 -8.14 -0.21
C PRO A 9 -7.24 -9.43 -0.88
N GLU A 10 -7.18 -9.47 -2.21
CA GLU A 10 -6.77 -10.68 -2.94
C GLU A 10 -5.27 -10.97 -2.77
N LEU A 11 -4.42 -9.94 -2.85
CA LEU A 11 -2.98 -10.08 -2.64
C LEU A 11 -2.68 -10.56 -1.22
N LEU A 12 -3.26 -9.91 -0.21
CA LEU A 12 -3.05 -10.26 1.19
C LEU A 12 -3.58 -11.66 1.49
N ALA A 13 -4.72 -12.05 0.92
CA ALA A 13 -5.26 -13.40 1.06
C ALA A 13 -4.36 -14.46 0.44
N ALA A 14 -3.79 -14.21 -0.75
CA ALA A 14 -2.84 -15.11 -1.38
C ALA A 14 -1.54 -15.23 -0.56
N PHE A 15 -1.02 -14.10 -0.08
CA PHE A 15 0.18 -14.07 0.75
C PHE A 15 -0.01 -14.82 2.08
N GLY A 16 -1.12 -14.56 2.79
CA GLY A 16 -1.44 -15.21 4.05
C GLY A 16 -1.59 -16.73 3.93
N LYS A 17 -2.00 -17.26 2.76
CA LYS A 17 -2.00 -18.72 2.51
C LYS A 17 -0.59 -19.32 2.46
N THR A 18 0.38 -18.57 1.93
CA THR A 18 1.78 -19.00 1.84
C THR A 18 2.56 -18.77 3.14
N HIS A 19 2.16 -17.77 3.93
CA HIS A 19 2.81 -17.37 5.19
C HIS A 19 1.74 -17.20 6.29
N PRO A 20 1.27 -18.30 6.91
CA PRO A 20 0.15 -18.26 7.85
C PRO A 20 0.45 -17.52 9.16
N ASP A 21 1.73 -17.34 9.49
CA ASP A 21 2.17 -16.63 10.69
C ASP A 21 2.28 -15.10 10.49
N VAL A 22 2.00 -14.60 9.28
CA VAL A 22 2.06 -13.17 8.97
C VAL A 22 0.66 -12.56 9.09
N TYR A 23 0.54 -11.54 9.94
CA TYR A 23 -0.68 -10.79 10.17
C TYR A 23 -0.55 -9.38 9.58
N PHE A 24 -1.61 -8.93 8.91
CA PHE A 24 -1.65 -7.61 8.28
C PHE A 24 -2.60 -6.69 9.02
N HIS A 25 -2.16 -5.47 9.29
CA HIS A 25 -3.01 -4.39 9.75
C HIS A 25 -3.09 -3.33 8.65
N SER A 26 -4.26 -3.22 8.01
CA SER A 26 -4.46 -2.27 6.91
C SER A 26 -5.19 -1.03 7.42
N ILE A 27 -4.66 0.15 7.09
CA ILE A 27 -5.27 1.45 7.37
C ILE A 27 -5.51 2.13 6.03
N GLN A 28 -6.75 2.58 5.79
CA GLN A 28 -7.07 3.35 4.60
C GLN A 28 -6.95 4.84 4.91
N SER A 29 -6.13 5.54 4.13
CA SER A 29 -5.93 7.00 4.22
C SER A 29 -5.63 7.57 2.83
N ASP A 30 -5.53 8.89 2.72
CA ASP A 30 -5.06 9.52 1.47
C ASP A 30 -3.56 9.28 1.24
N SER A 31 -3.07 9.60 0.03
CA SER A 31 -1.66 9.34 -0.33
C SER A 31 -0.67 10.15 0.51
N SER A 32 -1.01 11.37 0.91
CA SER A 32 -0.12 12.23 1.71
C SER A 32 0.00 11.72 3.14
N GLU A 33 -1.12 11.36 3.76
CA GLU A 33 -1.16 10.79 5.10
C GLU A 33 -0.47 9.41 5.14
N SER A 34 -0.72 8.58 4.11
CA SER A 34 -0.03 7.30 3.95
C SER A 34 1.49 7.45 3.91
N ILE A 35 2.00 8.43 3.17
CA ILE A 35 3.46 8.69 3.10
C ILE A 35 3.98 9.21 4.43
N SER A 36 3.28 10.14 5.08
CA SER A 36 3.66 10.61 6.42
C SER A 36 3.78 9.47 7.42
N ARG A 37 2.85 8.50 7.38
CA ARG A 37 2.86 7.33 8.26
C ARG A 37 4.01 6.35 7.99
N VAL A 38 4.54 6.33 6.76
CA VAL A 38 5.76 5.57 6.45
C VAL A 38 6.98 6.32 6.99
N LEU A 39 7.02 7.64 6.81
CA LEU A 39 8.11 8.50 7.26
C LEU A 39 8.26 8.54 8.79
N ASP A 40 7.14 8.52 9.52
CA ASP A 40 7.11 8.52 10.98
C ASP A 40 7.22 7.11 11.61
N GLY A 41 7.20 6.05 10.78
CA GLY A 41 7.31 4.66 11.22
C GLY A 41 6.02 4.05 11.80
N THR A 42 4.86 4.71 11.63
CA THR A 42 3.55 4.16 12.03
C THR A 42 3.16 2.94 11.20
N VAL A 43 3.59 2.87 9.94
CA VAL A 43 3.37 1.71 9.05
C VAL A 43 4.66 1.32 8.33
N ASP A 44 4.81 0.03 8.05
CA ASP A 44 6.00 -0.46 7.33
C ASP A 44 5.97 -0.12 5.84
N LEU A 45 4.78 -0.14 5.23
CA LEU A 45 4.56 0.03 3.80
C LEU A 45 3.25 0.75 3.55
N ALA A 46 3.19 1.54 2.47
CA ALA A 46 1.97 2.17 2.01
C ALA A 46 1.77 1.99 0.50
N LEU A 47 0.51 1.81 0.10
CA LEU A 47 0.10 1.80 -1.30
C LEU A 47 -0.50 3.17 -1.63
N VAL A 48 0.16 3.89 -2.52
CA VAL A 48 -0.18 5.28 -2.87
C VAL A 48 -0.35 5.45 -4.37
N GLY A 49 -1.28 6.32 -4.76
CA GLY A 49 -1.52 6.66 -6.18
C GLY A 49 -0.66 7.82 -6.66
N GLN A 50 0.02 8.53 -5.76
CA GLN A 50 0.83 9.69 -6.06
C GLN A 50 2.20 9.58 -5.40
N ASN A 51 3.24 9.97 -6.15
CA ASN A 51 4.61 10.03 -5.66
C ASN A 51 4.92 11.46 -5.22
N THR A 52 5.23 11.67 -3.94
CA THR A 52 5.60 12.98 -3.39
C THR A 52 7.04 13.39 -3.68
N ARG A 53 7.83 12.53 -4.35
CA ARG A 53 9.26 12.67 -4.67
C ARG A 53 10.14 12.90 -3.44
N ASP A 54 9.70 12.43 -2.28
CA ASP A 54 10.50 12.50 -1.07
C ASP A 54 11.72 11.56 -1.18
N GLU A 55 12.92 12.10 -0.96
CA GLU A 55 14.18 11.34 -1.06
C GLU A 55 14.32 10.26 0.03
N SER A 56 13.56 10.39 1.12
CA SER A 56 13.54 9.40 2.20
C SER A 56 12.57 8.24 1.97
N CYS A 57 11.80 8.27 0.87
CA CYS A 57 10.90 7.18 0.46
C CYS A 57 11.37 6.51 -0.83
N VAL A 58 11.34 5.18 -0.85
CA VAL A 58 11.51 4.39 -2.07
C VAL A 58 10.14 4.03 -2.63
N PHE A 59 9.83 4.49 -3.83
CA PHE A 59 8.57 4.19 -4.51
C PHE A 59 8.78 3.05 -5.52
N ILE A 60 8.10 1.92 -5.28
CA ILE A 60 8.17 0.74 -6.15
C ILE A 60 6.86 0.64 -6.94
N PRO A 61 6.89 0.61 -8.28
CA PRO A 61 5.70 0.39 -9.09
C PRO A 61 5.06 -0.97 -8.76
N PHE A 62 3.83 -0.95 -8.27
CA PHE A 62 3.11 -2.18 -7.86
C PHE A 62 2.01 -2.55 -8.85
N CYS A 63 1.16 -1.60 -9.22
CA CYS A 63 0.05 -1.80 -10.14
C CYS A 63 -0.12 -0.55 -10.99
N HIS A 64 -0.32 -0.72 -12.30
CA HIS A 64 -0.76 0.35 -13.18
C HIS A 64 -2.28 0.30 -13.25
N ASP A 65 -2.93 1.41 -12.91
CA ASP A 65 -4.36 1.61 -13.15
C ASP A 65 -4.52 2.04 -14.63
N GLU A 66 -5.23 1.24 -15.42
CA GLU A 66 -5.66 1.65 -16.76
C GLU A 66 -7.08 2.20 -16.68
N LEU A 67 -7.22 3.51 -16.95
CA LEU A 67 -8.52 4.14 -17.16
C LEU A 67 -9.15 3.57 -18.43
N VAL A 68 -10.10 2.65 -18.28
CA VAL A 68 -11.03 2.20 -19.32
C VAL A 68 -12.22 3.14 -19.47
#